data_AF-A0A562VLW7-F1
#
_entry.id   AF-A0A562VLW7-F1
#
_cell.length_a   1.000
_cell.length_b   1.000
_cell.length_c   1.000
_cell.angle_alpha   90.00
_cell.angle_beta   90.00
_cell.angle_gamma   90.00
#
_symmetry.space_group_name_H-M   'P 1'
#
loop_
_entity.id
_entity.type
_entity.pdbx_description
1 polymer ?
#
loop_
_entity_poly.entity_id
_entity_poly.type
_entity_poly.pdbx_seq_one_letter_code
_entity_poly.pdbx_strand_id
1 'polypeptide(L)'
;MILEESLFDKVIVYFENEFASVKKELKAGFLDDYRERVLTSQKISHALNLLSPYARNEWRARKLVKDGEALKNELLSARDIVTKPSS
;
A
#
# COMPACT_ATOMS: atom_id res chain seq x y z
N MET A 1 7.72 -29.26 -5.62
CA MET A 1 8.23 -28.00 -5.05
C MET A 1 8.09 -26.76 -5.95
N ILE A 2 7.63 -26.87 -7.21
CA ILE A 2 7.60 -25.73 -8.16
C ILE A 2 6.33 -24.85 -8.03
N LEU A 3 5.24 -25.40 -7.48
CA LEU A 3 3.95 -24.71 -7.42
C LEU A 3 3.88 -23.61 -6.36
N GLU A 4 4.44 -23.84 -5.17
CA GLU A 4 4.43 -22.87 -4.06
C GLU A 4 5.25 -21.62 -4.37
N GLU A 5 6.42 -21.79 -4.99
CA GLU A 5 7.28 -20.69 -5.43
C GLU A 5 6.53 -19.80 -6.46
N SER A 6 5.77 -20.42 -7.37
CA SER A 6 4.96 -19.69 -8.35
C SER A 6 3.77 -18.93 -7.76
N LEU A 7 3.15 -19.46 -6.71
CA LEU A 7 1.99 -18.82 -6.07
C LEU A 7 2.45 -17.66 -5.20
N PHE A 8 3.54 -17.88 -4.45
CA PHE A 8 4.18 -16.86 -3.65
C PHE A 8 4.58 -15.64 -4.49
N ASP A 9 5.25 -15.86 -5.62
CA ASP A 9 5.63 -14.78 -6.53
C ASP A 9 4.41 -14.04 -7.10
N LYS A 10 3.33 -14.76 -7.43
CA LYS A 10 2.08 -14.13 -7.88
C LYS A 10 1.46 -13.23 -6.81
N VAL A 11 1.49 -13.65 -5.54
CA VAL A 11 0.97 -12.85 -4.42
C VAL A 11 1.81 -11.59 -4.24
N ILE A 12 3.14 -11.70 -4.30
CA ILE A 12 4.02 -10.52 -4.21
C ILE A 12 3.75 -9.56 -5.36
N VAL A 13 3.74 -10.05 -6.59
CA VAL A 13 3.51 -9.23 -7.79
C VAL A 13 2.14 -8.55 -7.74
N TYR A 14 1.12 -9.26 -7.25
CA TYR A 14 -0.20 -8.68 -7.04
C TYR A 14 -0.14 -7.45 -6.11
N PHE A 15 0.41 -7.60 -4.91
CA PHE A 15 0.48 -6.50 -3.95
C PHE A 15 1.45 -5.38 -4.38
N GLU A 16 2.53 -5.69 -5.10
CA GLU A 16 3.40 -4.70 -5.74
C GLU A 16 2.60 -3.80 -6.69
N ASN A 17 1.75 -4.39 -7.54
CA ASN A 17 0.91 -3.65 -8.48
C ASN A 17 -0.17 -2.83 -7.77
N GLU A 18 -0.84 -3.39 -6.76
CA GLU A 18 -1.87 -2.69 -5.98
C GLU A 18 -1.29 -1.46 -5.28
N PHE A 19 -0.15 -1.60 -4.59
CA PHE A 19 0.48 -0.47 -3.89
C PHE A 19 1.00 0.58 -4.88
N ALA A 20 1.51 0.16 -6.03
CA ALA A 20 1.92 1.08 -7.09
C ALA A 20 0.72 1.87 -7.66
N SER A 21 -0.44 1.22 -7.83
CA SER A 21 -1.67 1.88 -8.29
C SER A 21 -2.14 2.94 -7.29
N VAL A 22 -2.26 2.58 -6.01
CA VAL A 22 -2.68 3.52 -4.96
C VAL A 22 -1.73 4.71 -4.86
N LYS A 23 -0.42 4.48 -4.95
CA LYS A 23 0.58 5.56 -4.95
C LYS A 23 0.42 6.49 -6.15
N LYS A 24 0.11 5.93 -7.33
CA LYS A 24 -0.14 6.70 -8.55
C LYS A 24 -1.41 7.55 -8.41
N GLU A 25 -2.48 6.98 -7.88
CA GLU A 25 -3.76 7.67 -7.64
C GLU A 25 -3.60 8.81 -6.62
N LEU A 26 -2.89 8.56 -5.52
CA LEU A 26 -2.59 9.58 -4.51
C LEU A 26 -1.83 10.76 -5.14
N LYS A 27 -0.79 10.48 -5.93
CA LYS A 27 0.02 11.53 -6.59
C LYS A 27 -0.74 12.30 -7.67
N ALA A 28 -1.70 11.65 -8.32
CA ALA A 28 -2.54 12.27 -9.32
C ALA A 28 -3.70 13.08 -8.72
N GLY A 29 -3.87 13.09 -7.39
CA GLY A 29 -4.95 13.80 -6.71
C GLY A 29 -6.31 13.11 -6.82
N PHE A 30 -6.35 11.82 -7.17
CA PHE A 30 -7.61 11.07 -7.21
C PHE A 30 -8.11 10.65 -5.82
N LEU A 31 -7.22 10.65 -4.83
CA LEU A 31 -7.56 10.40 -3.44
C LEU A 31 -7.59 11.73 -2.67
N ASP A 32 -8.44 12.67 -3.05
CA ASP A 32 -8.53 13.99 -2.40
C ASP A 32 -9.44 14.00 -1.15
N ASP A 33 -10.39 13.05 -1.07
CA ASP A 33 -11.22 12.88 0.12
C ASP A 33 -10.44 12.19 1.25
N TYR A 34 -10.35 12.86 2.40
CA TYR A 34 -9.70 12.29 3.58
C TYR A 34 -10.33 10.98 4.03
N ARG A 35 -11.66 10.86 3.96
CA ARG A 35 -12.36 9.63 4.34
C ARG A 35 -11.92 8.47 3.45
N GLU A 36 -11.79 8.70 2.16
CA GLU A 36 -11.31 7.71 1.21
C GLU A 36 -9.85 7.33 1.49
N ARG A 37 -8.97 8.31 1.78
CA ARG A 37 -7.59 8.04 2.20
C ARG A 37 -7.51 7.16 3.45
N VAL A 38 -8.37 7.41 4.44
CA VAL A 38 -8.45 6.60 5.67
C VAL A 38 -8.87 5.17 5.35
N LEU A 39 -9.90 4.98 4.52
CA LEU A 39 -10.36 3.65 4.11
C LEU A 39 -9.27 2.90 3.31
N THR A 40 -8.58 3.58 2.41
CA THR A 40 -7.47 3.01 1.63
C THR A 40 -6.29 2.65 2.54
N SER A 41 -5.97 3.47 3.54
CA SER A 41 -4.97 3.18 4.57
C SER A 41 -5.31 1.92 5.40
N GLN A 42 -6.59 1.71 5.73
CA GLN A 42 -7.06 0.49 6.40
C GLN A 42 -6.90 -0.74 5.51
N LYS A 43 -7.22 -0.64 4.21
CA LYS A 43 -7.01 -1.72 3.23
C LYS A 43 -5.53 -2.08 3.11
N ILE A 44 -4.64 -1.09 3.03
CA ILE A 44 -3.18 -1.32 3.03
C ILE A 44 -2.76 -2.01 4.33
N SER A 45 -3.27 -1.59 5.48
CA SER A 45 -2.94 -2.23 6.76
C SER A 45 -3.35 -3.71 6.78
N HIS A 46 -4.50 -4.05 6.19
CA HIS A 46 -4.91 -5.44 6.05
C HIS A 46 -3.97 -6.22 5.10
N ALA A 47 -3.62 -5.66 3.96
CA ALA A 47 -2.66 -6.25 3.03
C ALA A 47 -1.28 -6.50 3.68
N LEU A 48 -0.78 -5.55 4.48
CA LEU A 48 0.47 -5.69 5.22
C LEU A 48 0.42 -6.84 6.22
N ASN A 49 -0.71 -7.03 6.92
CA ASN A 49 -0.89 -8.16 7.83
C ASN A 49 -0.83 -9.50 7.08
N LEU A 50 -1.45 -9.58 5.90
CA LEU A 50 -1.39 -10.75 5.03
C LEU A 50 0.04 -11.01 4.50
N LEU A 51 0.81 -9.96 4.25
CA LEU A 51 2.20 -10.04 3.78
C LEU A 51 3.20 -10.37 4.89
N SER A 52 2.87 -10.08 6.15
CA SER A 52 3.79 -10.20 7.30
C SER A 52 4.46 -11.57 7.47
N PRO A 53 3.81 -12.73 7.21
CA PRO A 53 4.47 -14.03 7.33
C PRO A 53 5.58 -14.23 6.29
N TYR A 54 5.42 -13.65 5.11
CA TYR A 54 6.33 -13.77 3.97
C TYR A 54 7.60 -12.91 4.14
N ALA A 55 7.48 -11.77 4.83
CA ALA A 55 8.58 -10.85 5.07
C ALA A 55 9.73 -11.48 5.90
N ARG A 56 9.48 -12.55 6.65
CA ARG A 56 10.55 -13.22 7.43
C ARG A 56 11.60 -13.87 6.53
N ASN A 57 11.15 -14.49 5.44
CA ASN A 57 12.00 -15.37 4.64
C ASN A 57 12.37 -14.78 3.28
N GLU A 58 11.70 -13.71 2.86
CA GLU A 58 11.87 -13.18 1.50
C GLU A 58 11.99 -11.66 1.47
N TRP A 59 12.91 -11.16 0.64
CA TRP A 59 13.35 -9.76 0.66
C TRP A 59 12.40 -8.81 -0.06
N ARG A 60 11.73 -9.25 -1.14
CA ARG A 60 10.71 -8.47 -1.85
C ARG A 60 9.51 -8.22 -0.94
N ALA A 61 9.06 -9.21 -0.18
CA ALA A 61 8.02 -9.08 0.82
C ALA A 61 8.41 -8.09 1.93
N ARG A 62 9.67 -8.10 2.41
CA ARG A 62 10.16 -7.08 3.35
C ARG A 62 10.10 -5.68 2.76
N LYS A 63 10.58 -5.52 1.52
CA LYS A 63 10.55 -4.25 0.81
C LYS A 63 9.12 -3.77 0.62
N LEU A 64 8.22 -4.67 0.23
CA LEU A 64 6.81 -4.38 0.01
C LEU A 64 6.09 -3.96 1.29
N VAL A 65 6.40 -4.60 2.42
CA VAL A 65 5.88 -4.19 3.73
C VAL A 65 6.33 -2.77 4.07
N LYS A 66 7.63 -2.47 3.91
CA LYS A 66 8.18 -1.14 4.15
C LYS A 66 7.57 -0.08 3.23
N ASP A 67 7.41 -0.40 1.94
CA ASP A 67 6.82 0.49 0.95
C ASP A 67 5.34 0.77 1.25
N GLY A 68 4.59 -0.24 1.70
CA GLY A 68 3.20 -0.09 2.11
C GLY A 68 3.02 0.70 3.42
N GLU A 69 3.93 0.53 4.39
CA GLU A 69 3.94 1.36 5.61
C GLU A 69 4.19 2.84 5.30
N ALA A 70 5.13 3.12 4.40
CA ALA A 70 5.38 4.48 3.93
C ALA A 70 4.15 5.07 3.22
N LEU A 71 3.51 4.30 2.32
CA LEU A 71 2.31 4.72 1.61
C LEU A 71 1.14 5.01 2.57
N LYS A 72 0.98 4.22 3.63
CA LYS A 72 -0.01 4.48 4.69
C LYS A 72 0.21 5.83 5.35
N ASN A 73 1.46 6.16 5.66
CA ASN A 73 1.81 7.46 6.25
C ASN A 73 1.59 8.61 5.27
N GLU A 74 1.89 8.41 3.98
CA GLU A 74 1.60 9.39 2.92
C GLU A 74 0.08 9.66 2.82
N LEU A 75 -0.76 8.62 2.81
CA LEU A 75 -2.23 8.74 2.77
C LEU A 75 -2.79 9.52 3.97
N LEU A 76 -2.21 9.33 5.16
CA LEU A 76 -2.68 9.96 6.39
C LEU A 76 -2.03 11.32 6.68
N SER A 77 -1.07 11.75 5.85
CA SER A 77 -0.40 13.03 6.02
C SER A 77 -1.39 14.18 5.82
N ALA A 78 -1.67 14.91 6.91
CA ALA A 78 -2.59 16.06 6.92
C ALA A 78 -2.08 17.24 6.08
N ARG A 79 -0.80 17.25 5.70
CA ARG A 79 -0.16 18.37 5.00
C ARG A 79 -0.80 18.66 3.62
N ASP A 80 -1.35 17.63 2.98
CA ASP A 80 -1.96 17.76 1.66
C ASP A 80 -3.46 18.10 1.72
N ILE A 81 -4.07 18.00 2.90
CA ILE A 81 -5.53 18.17 3.10
C ILE A 81 -5.83 19.55 3.69
N VAL A 82 -4.99 20.02 4.61
CA VAL A 82 -5.15 21.32 5.28
C VAL A 82 -4.83 22.51 4.35
N THR A 83 -4.19 22.27 3.20
CA THR A 83 -3.76 23.31 2.26
C THR A 83 -4.78 23.64 1.16
N LYS A 84 -5.88 22.90 1.02
CA LYS A 84 -7.01 23.31 0.17
C LYS A 84 -8.03 24.07 1.03
N PRO A 85 -8.21 25.40 0.83
CA PRO A 85 -9.34 26.09 1.42
C PRO A 85 -10.60 25.43 0.89
N SER A 86 -11.48 25.00 1.80
CA SER A 86 -12.86 24.66 1.48
C SER A 86 -13.46 25.82 0.68
N SER A 87 -13.64 25.60 -0.63
CA SER A 87 -14.35 26.52 -1.52
C SER A 87 -15.85 26.36 -1.33
#